data_AF-A0A173S8Y9-F1
#
_entry.id   AF-A0A173S8Y9-F1
#
_cell.length_a   1.000
_cell.length_b   1.000
_cell.length_c   1.000
_cell.angle_alpha   90.00
_cell.angle_beta   90.00
_cell.angle_gamma   90.00
#
_symmetry.space_group_name_H-M   'P 1'
#
loop_
_entity.id
_entity.type
_entity.pdbx_description
1 polymer ?
#
loop_
_entity_poly.entity_id
_entity_poly.type
_entity_poly.pdbx_seq_one_letter_code
_entity_poly.pdbx_strand_id
1 'polypeptide(L)' 'METIPDNYDFFRMHEDEQDKWLEQWPVCVCCGDHIQDDYCYDVGGEIYCEDCMVSCFRKVV' A
#
# COMPACT_ATOMS: atom_id res chain seq x y z
N MET A 1 28.47 -20.86 17.83
CA MET A 1 27.46 -20.65 18.88
C MET A 1 26.23 -20.20 18.13
N GLU A 2 25.29 -21.11 17.87
CA GLU A 2 24.07 -20.76 17.15
C GLU A 2 23.24 -19.88 18.07
N THR A 3 23.11 -18.60 17.73
CA THR A 3 22.22 -17.68 18.39
C THR A 3 20.80 -18.14 18.10
N ILE A 4 20.16 -18.74 19.11
CA ILE A 4 18.73 -19.04 19.08
C ILE A 4 18.03 -17.70 18.90
N PRO A 5 17.25 -17.50 17.83
CA PRO A 5 16.55 -16.24 17.60
C PRO A 5 15.66 -15.94 18.79
N ASP A 6 15.79 -14.74 19.34
CA ASP A 6 14.95 -14.31 20.45
C ASP A 6 13.66 -13.64 19.95
N ASN A 7 12.78 -13.26 20.88
CA ASN A 7 11.51 -12.63 20.54
C ASN A 7 11.67 -11.32 19.72
N TYR A 8 12.78 -10.60 19.90
CA TYR A 8 13.07 -9.38 19.17
C TYR A 8 13.52 -9.67 17.72
N ASP A 9 14.28 -10.73 17.51
CA ASP A 9 14.63 -11.21 16.17
C ASP A 9 13.38 -11.61 15.37
N PHE A 10 12.44 -12.35 15.99
CA PHE A 10 11.17 -12.70 15.36
C PHE A 10 10.28 -11.48 15.06
N PHE A 11 10.26 -10.49 15.96
CA PHE A 11 9.53 -9.25 15.74
C PHE A 11 10.05 -8.48 14.52
N ARG A 12 11.39 -8.35 14.39
CA ARG A 12 12.01 -7.70 13.23
C ARG A 12 11.74 -8.42 11.92
N MET A 13 11.78 -9.74 11.91
CA MET A 13 11.42 -10.52 10.71
C MET A 13 9.97 -10.27 10.29
N HIS A 14 9.05 -10.15 11.26
CA HIS A 14 7.65 -9.81 11.00
C HIS A 14 7.44 -8.38 10.49
N GLU A 15 8.21 -7.40 10.99
CA GLU A 15 8.18 -6.02 10.47
C GLU A 15 8.69 -5.96 9.03
N ASP A 16 9.83 -6.58 8.74
CA ASP A 16 10.42 -6.63 7.39
C ASP A 16 9.49 -7.31 6.36
N GLU A 17 8.74 -8.33 6.79
CA GLU A 17 7.72 -8.97 5.94
C GLU A 17 6.53 -8.05 5.68
N GLN A 18 6.06 -7.31 6.68
CA GLN A 18 4.97 -6.35 6.51
C GLN A 18 5.34 -5.19 5.57
N ASP A 19 6.55 -4.65 5.71
CA ASP A 19 7.03 -3.56 4.86
C ASP A 19 7.14 -4.01 3.39
N LYS A 20 7.67 -5.22 3.14
CA LYS A 20 7.71 -5.82 1.79
C LYS A 20 6.34 -6.11 1.21
N TRP A 21 5.36 -6.39 2.07
CA TRP A 21 3.98 -6.55 1.63
C TRP A 21 3.43 -5.20 1.21
N LEU A 22 3.64 -4.15 2.00
CA LEU A 22 3.21 -2.78 1.69
C LEU A 22 3.83 -2.23 0.40
N GLU A 23 5.13 -2.45 0.16
CA GLU A 23 5.82 -1.99 -1.07
C GLU A 23 5.23 -2.55 -2.38
N GLN A 24 4.49 -3.67 -2.32
CA GLN A 24 3.84 -4.25 -3.49
C GLN A 24 2.48 -3.64 -3.80
N TRP A 25 1.90 -2.87 -2.87
CA TRP A 25 0.58 -2.30 -3.08
C TRP A 25 0.66 -1.11 -4.03
N PRO A 26 -0.34 -0.95 -4.90
CA PRO A 26 -0.44 0.22 -5.76
C PRO A 26 -0.50 1.50 -4.91
N VAL A 27 0.28 2.51 -5.29
CA VAL A 27 0.27 3.83 -4.63
C VAL A 27 -0.58 4.79 -5.44
N CYS A 28 -1.47 5.52 -4.76
CA CYS A 28 -2.26 6.55 -5.41
C CYS A 28 -1.38 7.74 -5.80
N VAL A 29 -1.41 8.12 -7.08
CA VAL A 29 -0.68 9.27 -7.63
C VAL A 29 -1.13 10.61 -7.02
N CYS A 30 -2.37 10.67 -6.55
CA CYS A 30 -2.96 11.91 -6.02
C CYS A 30 -2.62 12.17 -4.55
N CYS A 31 -2.76 11.18 -3.65
CA CYS A 31 -2.48 11.35 -2.22
C CYS A 31 -1.11 10.80 -1.79
N GLY A 32 -0.51 9.92 -2.57
CA GLY A 32 0.77 9.27 -2.24
C GLY A 32 0.66 8.09 -1.27
N ASP A 33 -0.56 7.72 -0.87
CA ASP A 33 -0.80 6.58 0.03
C ASP A 33 -0.89 5.26 -0.75
N HIS A 34 -0.46 4.17 -0.10
CA HIS A 34 -0.72 2.82 -0.60
C HIS A 34 -2.23 2.55 -0.55
N ILE A 35 -2.79 2.16 -1.68
CA ILE A 35 -4.19 1.76 -1.80
C ILE A 35 -4.30 0.39 -1.15
N GLN A 36 -5.01 0.29 -0.03
CA GLN A 36 -5.24 -0.98 0.68
C GLN A 36 -6.58 -1.63 0.30
N ASP A 37 -7.35 -0.99 -0.59
CA ASP A 37 -8.61 -1.48 -1.08
C ASP A 37 -8.44 -2.65 -2.05
N ASP A 38 -9.50 -3.43 -2.23
CA ASP A 38 -9.54 -4.57 -3.17
C ASP A 38 -9.48 -4.14 -4.65
N TYR A 39 -9.61 -2.84 -4.94
CA TYR A 39 -9.55 -2.28 -6.28
C TYR A 39 -8.91 -0.89 -6.31
N CYS A 40 -8.39 -0.52 -7.48
CA CYS A 40 -7.91 0.83 -7.78
C CYS A 40 -8.37 1.27 -9.18
N TYR A 41 -8.31 2.57 -9.45
CA TYR A 41 -8.64 3.14 -10.75
C TYR A 41 -7.37 3.41 -11.54
N ASP A 42 -7.23 2.76 -12.69
CA ASP A 42 -6.21 3.08 -13.69
C ASP A 42 -6.80 4.04 -14.73
N VAL A 43 -6.24 5.25 -14.80
CA VAL A 43 -6.60 6.26 -15.79
C VAL A 43 -5.36 6.62 -16.61
N GLY A 44 -5.13 5.87 -17.68
CA GLY A 44 -4.03 6.13 -18.61
C GLY A 44 -2.65 5.76 -18.07
N GLY A 45 -2.58 4.76 -17.18
CA GLY A 45 -1.36 4.30 -16.51
C GLY A 45 -1.12 4.95 -15.15
N GLU A 46 -1.93 5.95 -14.78
CA GLU A 46 -1.88 6.60 -13.47
C GLU A 46 -2.89 5.93 -12.54
N ILE A 47 -2.44 5.53 -11.35
CA ILE A 47 -3.24 4.82 -10.36
C ILE A 47 -3.86 5.79 -9.36
N TYR A 48 -5.17 5.66 -9.13
CA TYR A 48 -5.93 6.45 -8.17
C TYR A 48 -6.69 5.56 -7.18
N CYS A 49 -6.71 5.97 -5.91
CA CYS A 49 -7.66 5.42 -4.93
C CYS A 49 -9.08 5.90 -5.25
N GLU A 50 -10.08 5.22 -4.68
CA GLU A 50 -11.48 5.60 -4.84
C GLU A 50 -11.74 7.04 -4.38
N ASP A 51 -11.23 7.41 -3.21
CA ASP A 51 -11.46 8.74 -2.64
C ASP A 51 -10.96 9.86 -3.54
N CYS A 52 -9.72 9.74 -4.04
CA CYS A 52 -9.17 10.72 -4.96
C CYS A 52 -9.90 10.70 -6.31
N MET A 53 -10.31 9.53 -6.79
CA MET A 53 -11.06 9.42 -8.04
C MET A 53 -12.41 10.16 -7.92
N VAL A 54 -13.12 9.94 -6.81
CA VAL A 54 -14.40 10.59 -6.50
C VAL A 54 -14.22 12.08 -6.26
N SER A 55 -13.25 12.48 -5.44
CA SER A 55 -13.03 13.88 -5.06
C SER A 55 -12.58 14.75 -6.24
N CYS A 56 -11.72 14.22 -7.11
CA CYS A 56 -11.10 15.00 -8.18
C CYS A 56 -11.84 14.93 -9.52
N PHE A 57 -12.51 13.81 -9.81
CA PHE A 57 -13.02 13.53 -11.17
C PHE A 57 -14.53 13.30 -11.25
N ARG A 58 -15.24 13.09 -10.13
CA ARG A 58 -16.70 12.86 -10.16
C ARG A 58 -17.43 14.11 -10.60
N LYS A 59 -18.27 13.97 -11.64
CA LYS A 59 -19.22 15.01 -12.08
C LYS A 59 -20.64 14.49 -11.98
N VAL A 60 -21.53 15.31 -11.44
CA VAL A 60 -22.97 15.06 -11.47
C VAL A 60 -23.52 15.70 -12.74
N VAL A 61 -24.27 14.94 -13.53
CA VAL A 61 -24.92 15.38 -14.77
C VAL A 61 -26.41 15.54 -14.52
#